data_AF-A0A7X0LSB4-F1
#
_entry.id   AF-A0A7X0LSB4-F1
#
_cell.length_a   1.000
_cell.length_b   1.000
_cell.length_c   1.000
_cell.angle_alpha   90.00
_cell.angle_beta   90.00
_cell.angle_gamma   90.00
#
_symmetry.space_group_name_H-M   'P 1'
#
loop_
_entity.id
_entity.type
_entity.pdbx_description
1 polymer ?
#
loop_
_entity_poly.entity_id
_entity_poly.type
_entity_poly.pdbx_seq_one_letter_code
_entity_poly.pdbx_strand_id
1 'polypeptide(L)' 'MSAGRPLTKAERKDFNRAEHERKIKQDLIAQHGKDLGTFYAWLRIVNIRGTQAYRSGNTEFIREAALALHNVYSRHVG' A
#
# COMPACT_ATOMS: atom_id res chain seq x y z
N MET A 1 3.86 0.20 21.36
CA MET A 1 5.06 -0.66 21.30
C MET A 1 5.00 -1.61 22.48
N SER A 2 4.85 -2.92 22.24
CA SER A 2 4.68 -3.90 23.32
C SER A 2 6.00 -4.04 24.09
N ALA A 3 5.97 -3.72 25.38
CA ALA A 3 7.04 -3.81 26.36
C ALA A 3 7.89 -5.09 26.25
N GLY A 4 9.11 -4.98 25.71
CA GLY A 4 10.26 -5.89 25.88
C GLY A 4 10.12 -7.38 25.51
N ARG A 5 8.90 -7.88 25.28
CA ARG A 5 8.64 -9.30 25.00
C ARG A 5 8.96 -9.60 23.54
N PRO A 6 9.52 -10.79 23.25
CA PRO A 6 9.68 -11.25 21.88
C PRO A 6 8.33 -11.21 21.14
N LEU A 7 8.34 -10.74 19.90
CA LEU A 7 7.15 -10.76 19.03
C LEU A 7 6.65 -12.20 18.88
N THR A 8 5.34 -12.39 19.03
CA THR A 8 4.69 -13.64 18.66
C THR A 8 4.84 -13.91 17.16
N LYS A 9 4.58 -15.14 16.72
CA LYS A 9 4.66 -15.51 15.29
C LYS A 9 3.75 -14.65 14.41
N ALA A 10 2.55 -14.31 14.89
CA ALA A 10 1.61 -13.45 14.19
C ALA A 10 2.15 -12.00 14.09
N GLU A 11 2.58 -11.42 15.21
CA GLU A 11 3.14 -10.06 15.22
C GLU A 11 4.41 -9.95 14.36
N ARG A 12 5.26 -11.00 14.35
CA ARG A 12 6.46 -11.04 13.51
C ARG A 12 6.12 -11.10 12.02
N LYS A 13 5.06 -11.82 11.65
CA LYS A 13 4.56 -11.85 10.27
C LYS A 13 4.07 -10.48 9.83
N ASP A 14 3.31 -9.79 10.66
CA ASP A 14 2.80 -8.45 10.37
C ASP A 14 3.93 -7.42 10.29
N PHE A 15 4.90 -7.50 11.21
CA PHE A 15 6.10 -6.68 11.19
C PHE A 15 6.91 -6.89 9.90
N ASN A 16 7.19 -8.14 9.53
CA ASN A 16 7.94 -8.46 8.31
C ASN A 16 7.20 -7.98 7.05
N ARG A 17 5.86 -8.08 7.05
CA ARG A 17 5.04 -7.56 5.96
C ARG A 17 5.15 -6.04 5.87
N ALA A 18 5.08 -5.34 7.00
CA ALA A 18 5.23 -3.89 7.04
C ALA A 18 6.62 -3.43 6.56
N GLU A 19 7.70 -4.10 7.01
CA GLU A 19 9.06 -3.83 6.55
C GLU A 19 9.23 -4.10 5.05
N HIS A 20 8.65 -5.19 4.54
CA HIS A 20 8.69 -5.51 3.12
C HIS A 20 8.01 -4.43 2.27
N GLU A 21 6.82 -3.97 2.69
CA GLU A 21 6.10 -2.88 2.02
C GLU A 21 6.88 -1.55 2.10
N ARG A 22 7.55 -1.28 3.22
CA ARG A 22 8.41 -0.09 3.38
C ARG A 22 9.58 -0.11 2.39
N LYS A 23 10.24 -1.26 2.25
CA LYS A 23 11.35 -1.44 1.30
C LYS A 23 10.88 -1.20 -0.13
N ILE A 24 9.78 -1.82 -0.55
CA ILE A 24 9.22 -1.62 -1.90
C ILE A 24 8.91 -0.15 -2.17
N LYS A 25 8.33 0.57 -1.19
CA LYS A 25 8.08 2.00 -1.33
C LYS A 25 9.38 2.79 -1.55
N GLN A 26 10.42 2.48 -0.78
CA GLN A 26 11.73 3.13 -0.92
C GLN A 26 12.37 2.85 -2.27
N ASP A 27 12.30 1.60 -2.75
CA ASP A 27 12.83 1.21 -4.06
C ASP A 27 12.11 1.95 -5.20
N LEU A 28 10.78 2.07 -5.13
CA LEU A 28 9.99 2.83 -6.10
C LEU A 28 10.31 4.33 -6.09
N ILE A 29 10.51 4.91 -4.90
CA ILE A 29 10.95 6.30 -4.75
C ILE A 29 12.35 6.51 -5.34
N ALA A 30 13.27 5.57 -5.10
CA ALA A 30 14.62 5.65 -5.63
C ALA A 30 14.64 5.57 -7.17
N GLN A 31 13.76 4.76 -7.77
CA GLN A 31 13.69 4.56 -9.21
C GLN A 31 12.97 5.70 -9.96
N HIS A 32 11.91 6.26 -9.37
CA HIS A 32 11.00 7.16 -10.08
C HIS A 32 10.96 8.58 -9.49
N GLY A 33 11.76 8.86 -8.47
CA GLY A 33 11.65 10.08 -7.69
C GLY A 33 10.53 10.00 -6.65
N LYS A 34 10.56 10.95 -5.71
CA LYS A 34 9.70 10.95 -4.51
C LYS A 34 8.21 10.85 -4.84
N ASP A 35 7.76 11.65 -5.80
CA ASP A 35 6.36 11.87 -6.07
C ASP A 35 5.77 10.70 -6.89
N LEU A 36 6.34 10.41 -8.05
CA LEU A 36 5.93 9.29 -8.90
C LEU A 36 6.15 7.92 -8.21
N GLY A 37 7.25 7.74 -7.48
CA GLY A 37 7.49 6.52 -6.72
C GLY A 37 6.50 6.31 -5.58
N THR A 38 6.07 7.39 -4.91
CA THR A 38 4.99 7.31 -3.91
C THR A 38 3.66 6.94 -4.54
N PHE A 39 3.34 7.48 -5.72
CA PHE A 39 2.14 7.12 -6.47
C PHE A 39 2.12 5.62 -6.83
N TYR A 40 3.21 5.08 -7.37
CA TYR A 40 3.29 3.65 -7.68
C TYR A 40 3.18 2.74 -6.46
N ALA A 41 3.73 3.16 -5.32
CA ALA A 41 3.58 2.43 -4.08
C ALA A 41 2.10 2.35 -3.64
N TRP A 42 1.36 3.46 -3.77
CA TRP A 42 -0.08 3.48 -3.47
C TRP A 42 -0.90 2.65 -4.46
N LEU A 43 -0.60 2.72 -5.75
CA LEU A 43 -1.26 1.91 -6.78
C LEU A 43 -1.13 0.41 -6.48
N ARG A 44 0.07 -0.04 -6.06
CA ARG A 44 0.31 -1.43 -5.66
C ARG A 44 -0.54 -1.85 -4.46
N ILE A 45 -0.57 -1.03 -3.40
CA ILE A 45 -1.35 -1.32 -2.19
C ILE A 45 -2.84 -1.43 -2.53
N VAL A 46 -3.35 -0.51 -3.34
CA VAL A 46 -4.74 -0.51 -3.78
C VAL A 46 -5.03 -1.74 -4.64
N ASN A 47 -4.14 -2.15 -5.55
CA ASN A 47 -4.35 -3.35 -6.34
C ASN A 47 -4.45 -4.62 -5.46
N ILE A 48 -3.56 -4.77 -4.48
CA ILE A 48 -3.57 -5.91 -3.55
C ILE A 48 -4.86 -5.92 -2.72
N ARG A 49 -5.21 -4.80 -2.10
CA ARG A 49 -6.41 -4.69 -1.25
C ARG A 49 -7.69 -4.75 -2.07
N GLY A 50 -7.71 -4.13 -3.24
CA GLY A 50 -8.82 -4.13 -4.19
C GLY A 50 -9.09 -5.53 -4.71
N THR A 51 -8.05 -6.31 -5.03
CA THR A 51 -8.20 -7.73 -5.41
C THR A 51 -8.79 -8.57 -4.27
N GLN A 52 -8.37 -8.32 -3.02
CA GLN A 52 -8.94 -8.99 -1.85
C GLN A 52 -10.41 -8.61 -1.63
N ALA A 53 -10.73 -7.32 -1.71
CA ALA A 53 -12.08 -6.79 -1.57
C ALA A 53 -13.02 -7.26 -2.70
N TYR A 54 -12.51 -7.33 -3.93
CA TYR A 54 -13.23 -7.89 -5.08
C TYR A 54 -13.61 -9.35 -4.84
N ARG A 55 -12.66 -10.16 -4.37
CA ARG A 55 -12.92 -11.56 -4.01
C ARG A 55 -13.92 -11.69 -2.85
N SER A 56 -14.00 -10.70 -1.97
CA SER A 56 -15.00 -10.66 -0.88
C SER A 56 -16.30 -9.96 -1.27
N GLY A 57 -16.51 -9.57 -2.54
CA GLY A 57 -17.72 -8.91 -3.02
C GLY A 57 -17.92 -7.47 -2.55
N ASN A 58 -16.89 -6.83 -1.96
CA ASN A 58 -16.97 -5.46 -1.45
C ASN A 58 -16.67 -4.45 -2.57
N THR A 59 -17.71 -4.14 -3.35
CA THR A 59 -17.63 -3.22 -4.49
C THR A 59 -17.50 -1.74 -4.09
N GLU A 60 -17.91 -1.38 -2.88
CA GLU A 60 -17.80 -0.04 -2.32
C GLU A 60 -16.33 0.36 -2.11
N PHE A 61 -15.56 -0.50 -1.45
CA PHE A 61 -14.13 -0.27 -1.23
C PHE A 61 -13.35 -0.11 -2.55
N ILE A 62 -13.71 -0.88 -3.58
CA ILE A 62 -13.08 -0.78 -4.91
C ILE A 62 -13.33 0.59 -5.52
N ARG A 63 -14.57 1.10 -5.43
CA ARG A 63 -14.95 2.41 -5.94
C ARG A 63 -14.17 3.53 -5.24
N GLU A 64 -14.11 3.48 -3.90
CA GLU A 64 -13.39 4.48 -3.11
C GLU A 64 -11.89 4.49 -3.43
N ALA A 65 -11.28 3.31 -3.52
CA ALA A 65 -9.86 3.19 -3.80
C ALA A 65 -9.50 3.66 -5.22
N ALA A 66 -10.36 3.40 -6.20
CA ALA A 66 -10.20 3.89 -7.57
C ALA A 66 -10.32 5.44 -7.63
N LEU A 67 -11.30 6.02 -6.94
CA LEU A 67 -11.46 7.49 -6.86
C LEU A 67 -10.25 8.16 -6.19
N ALA A 68 -9.74 7.57 -5.10
CA ALA A 68 -8.55 8.08 -4.43
C ALA A 68 -7.32 8.05 -5.35
N LEU A 69 -7.11 6.96 -6.09
CA LEU A 69 -6.01 6.85 -7.06
C LEU A 69 -6.14 7.85 -8.20
N HIS A 70 -7.34 7.99 -8.77
CA HIS A 70 -7.61 8.94 -9.83
C HIS A 70 -7.30 10.37 -9.37
N ASN A 71 -7.73 10.77 -8.18
CA ASN A 71 -7.42 12.10 -7.63
C ASN A 71 -5.92 12.37 -7.47
N VAL A 72 -5.13 11.36 -7.09
CA VAL A 72 -3.66 11.51 -7.01
C VAL A 72 -3.06 11.64 -8.40
N TYR A 73 -3.49 10.80 -9.34
CA TYR A 73 -3.04 10.85 -10.73
C TYR A 73 -3.34 12.21 -11.38
N SER A 74 -4.59 12.69 -11.30
CA SER A 74 -5.01 13.96 -11.90
C SER A 74 -4.24 15.15 -11.32
N ARG A 75 -3.92 15.14 -10.01
CA ARG A 75 -3.05 16.18 -9.41
C ARG A 75 -1.61 16.15 -9.91
N HIS A 76 -1.12 15.00 -10.38
CA HIS A 76 0.23 14.86 -10.91
C HIS A 76 0.33 15.15 -12.41
N VAL A 77 -0.71 14.82 -13.16
CA VAL A 77 -0.69 14.91 -14.63
C VAL A 77 -1.29 16.21 -15.16
N GLY A 78 -2.21 16.85 -14.43
CA GLY A 78 -2.92 18.05 -14.87
C GLY A 78 -4.23 17.72 -15.55
#